data_AF-A0A977JP17-F1
#
_entry.id   AF-A0A977JP17-F1
#
_cell.length_a   1.000
_cell.length_b   1.000
_cell.length_c   1.000
_cell.angle_alpha   90.00
_cell.angle_beta   90.00
_cell.angle_gamma   90.00
#
_symmetry.space_group_name_H-M   'P 1'
#
loop_
_entity.id
_entity.type
_entity.pdbx_description
1 polymer ?
#
loop_
_entity_poly.entity_id
_entity_poly.type
_entity_poly.pdbx_seq_one_letter_code
_entity_poly.pdbx_strand_id
1 'polypeptide(L)'
;YSDSYMYHDQGYLRFFAYISFFNTSMLGLVTSSNLIQIYIFWELVGMCSYLLIGFWFTRPIASNACQKAFVTNRVGDFGLLLGILGLYWITGSFDFRDLFEIFNNLIYDNQINFLFVTLCTFLLFSGAIAKSAQFPLHVWLPDAMEGPTPISALIHAATMVAAG
;
A
#
# COMPACT_ATOMS: atom_id res chain seq x y z
N TYR A 1 4.32 -4.60 24.40
CA TYR A 1 4.79 -3.27 23.95
C TYR A 1 3.64 -2.28 23.87
N SER A 2 2.62 -2.54 23.04
CA SER A 2 1.43 -1.67 22.90
C SER A 2 0.64 -1.46 24.20
N ASP A 3 0.48 -2.50 25.01
CA ASP A 3 -0.23 -2.45 26.30
C ASP A 3 0.43 -1.44 27.27
N SER A 4 1.74 -1.58 27.50
CA SER A 4 2.50 -0.67 28.37
C SER A 4 2.58 0.78 27.86
N TYR A 5 2.59 0.99 26.53
CA TYR A 5 2.69 2.33 25.95
C TYR A 5 1.36 3.09 26.00
N MET A 6 0.23 2.38 25.85
CA MET A 6 -1.11 2.98 25.77
C MET A 6 -1.89 2.94 27.09
N TYR A 7 -1.36 2.33 28.15
CA TYR A 7 -2.03 2.13 29.43
C TYR A 7 -2.64 3.41 30.03
N HIS A 8 -2.02 4.57 29.80
CA HIS A 8 -2.47 5.86 30.32
C HIS A 8 -3.33 6.68 29.34
N ASP A 9 -3.57 6.20 28.11
CA ASP A 9 -4.32 6.94 27.11
C ASP A 9 -5.78 6.47 27.06
N GLN A 10 -6.71 7.43 26.95
CA GLN A 10 -8.13 7.14 26.85
C GLN A 10 -8.50 6.42 25.53
N GLY A 11 -7.63 6.49 24.52
CA GLY A 11 -7.81 5.84 23.22
C GLY A 11 -7.45 4.35 23.16
N TYR A 12 -7.15 3.69 24.29
CA TYR A 12 -6.64 2.31 24.35
C TYR A 12 -7.42 1.31 23.48
N LEU A 13 -8.74 1.21 23.67
CA LEU A 13 -9.57 0.25 22.91
C LEU A 13 -9.56 0.54 21.40
N ARG A 14 -9.59 1.82 21.02
CA ARG A 14 -9.57 2.25 19.62
C ARG A 14 -8.23 1.88 18.96
N PHE A 15 -7.13 2.01 19.69
CA PHE A 15 -5.81 1.65 19.20
C PHE A 15 -5.68 0.17 18.84
N PHE A 16 -6.14 -0.71 19.74
CA PHE A 16 -6.11 -2.16 19.48
C PHE A 16 -7.06 -2.56 18.35
N ALA A 17 -8.20 -1.88 18.20
CA ALA A 17 -9.08 -2.07 17.06
C ALA A 17 -8.38 -1.74 15.73
N TYR A 18 -7.67 -0.60 15.65
CA TYR A 18 -6.93 -0.21 14.46
C TYR A 18 -5.73 -1.13 14.16
N ILE A 19 -4.99 -1.58 15.18
CA ILE A 19 -3.92 -2.57 14.97
C ILE A 19 -4.47 -3.89 14.44
N SER A 20 -5.57 -4.38 15.01
CA SER A 20 -6.19 -5.64 14.57
C SER A 20 -6.68 -5.52 13.13
N PHE A 21 -7.30 -4.39 12.78
CA PHE A 21 -7.75 -4.11 11.42
C PHE A 21 -6.57 -4.02 10.44
N PHE A 22 -5.48 -3.36 10.83
CA PHE A 22 -4.25 -3.33 10.04
C PHE A 22 -3.69 -4.74 9.82
N ASN A 23 -3.59 -5.57 10.86
CA ASN A 23 -3.02 -6.91 10.73
C ASN A 23 -3.87 -7.79 9.80
N THR A 24 -5.19 -7.73 9.92
CA THR A 24 -6.11 -8.44 9.00
C THR A 24 -5.92 -7.96 7.56
N SER A 25 -5.75 -6.65 7.36
CA SER A 25 -5.51 -6.07 6.04
C SER A 25 -4.21 -6.58 5.41
N MET A 26 -3.14 -6.63 6.20
CA MET A 26 -1.83 -7.08 5.75
C MET A 26 -1.80 -8.58 5.48
N LEU A 27 -2.44 -9.40 6.32
CA LEU A 27 -2.59 -10.83 6.08
C LEU A 27 -3.40 -11.11 4.81
N GLY A 28 -4.45 -10.32 4.55
CA GLY A 28 -5.21 -10.39 3.30
C GLY A 28 -4.36 -10.04 2.07
N LEU A 29 -3.50 -9.03 2.19
CA LEU A 29 -2.57 -8.64 1.13
C LEU A 29 -1.59 -9.78 0.79
N VAL A 30 -0.96 -10.39 1.79
CA VAL A 30 0.03 -11.46 1.59
C VAL A 30 -0.58 -12.75 1.04
N THR A 31 -1.85 -13.03 1.37
CA THR A 31 -2.56 -14.24 0.90
C THR A 31 -3.28 -14.04 -0.44
N SER A 32 -3.17 -12.86 -1.05
CA SER A 32 -3.85 -12.54 -2.29
C SER A 32 -3.26 -13.26 -3.50
N SER A 33 -4.12 -13.92 -4.29
CA SER A 33 -3.72 -14.64 -5.51
C SER A 33 -3.97 -13.85 -6.80
N ASN A 34 -4.67 -12.72 -6.71
CA ASN A 34 -5.17 -11.97 -7.86
C ASN A 34 -4.77 -10.49 -7.73
N LEU A 35 -4.52 -9.83 -8.87
CA LEU A 35 -4.14 -8.40 -8.88
C LEU A 35 -5.20 -7.50 -8.23
N ILE A 36 -6.49 -7.76 -8.49
CA ILE A 36 -7.59 -6.99 -7.87
C ILE A 36 -7.61 -7.22 -6.35
N GLN A 37 -7.37 -8.44 -5.90
CA GLN A 37 -7.37 -8.76 -4.48
C GLN A 37 -6.23 -8.03 -3.77
N ILE A 38 -5.04 -8.00 -4.38
CA ILE A 38 -3.93 -7.15 -3.90
C ILE A 38 -4.39 -5.70 -3.82
N TYR A 39 -4.98 -5.14 -4.89
CA TYR A 39 -5.41 -3.75 -4.89
C TYR A 39 -6.39 -3.41 -3.75
N ILE A 40 -7.35 -4.29 -3.48
CA ILE A 40 -8.31 -4.11 -2.38
C ILE A 40 -7.59 -4.03 -1.04
N PHE A 41 -6.71 -4.99 -0.74
CA PHE A 41 -5.99 -5.00 0.53
C PHE A 41 -4.91 -3.92 0.60
N TRP A 42 -4.34 -3.52 -0.53
CA TRP A 42 -3.37 -2.43 -0.66
C TRP A 42 -3.96 -1.08 -0.21
N GLU A 43 -5.17 -0.82 -0.68
CA GLU A 43 -5.97 0.33 -0.29
C GLU A 43 -6.40 0.26 1.18
N LEU A 44 -6.79 -0.92 1.64
CA LEU A 44 -7.21 -1.14 3.02
C LEU A 44 -6.05 -0.91 4.01
N VAL A 45 -4.84 -1.43 3.69
CA VAL A 45 -3.60 -1.13 4.44
C VAL A 45 -3.30 0.37 4.44
N GLY A 46 -3.50 1.06 3.30
CA GLY A 46 -3.38 2.52 3.21
C GLY A 46 -4.34 3.27 4.13
N MET A 47 -5.61 2.85 4.16
CA MET A 47 -6.64 3.41 5.03
C MET A 47 -6.32 3.17 6.52
N CYS A 48 -5.87 1.96 6.88
CA CYS A 48 -5.39 1.66 8.23
C CYS A 48 -4.22 2.57 8.63
N SER A 49 -3.24 2.77 7.74
CA SER A 49 -2.09 3.63 8.01
C SER A 49 -2.50 5.09 8.24
N TYR A 50 -3.49 5.60 7.50
CA TYR A 50 -4.06 6.93 7.71
C TYR A 50 -4.70 7.07 9.09
N LEU A 51 -5.53 6.10 9.51
CA LEU A 51 -6.18 6.11 10.82
C LEU A 51 -5.18 6.01 11.98
N LEU A 52 -4.11 5.24 11.79
CA LEU A 52 -3.06 5.05 12.79
C LEU A 52 -2.15 6.29 12.93
N ILE A 53 -1.72 6.92 11.83
CA ILE A 53 -0.94 8.18 11.89
C ILE A 53 -1.78 9.29 12.51
N GLY A 54 -3.06 9.39 12.13
CA GLY A 54 -4.02 10.36 12.65
C GLY A 54 -4.61 10.02 14.01
N PHE A 55 -4.05 9.08 14.77
CA PHE A 55 -4.65 8.58 16.02
C PHE A 55 -4.90 9.70 17.04
N TRP A 56 -3.93 10.61 17.21
CA TRP A 56 -4.09 11.82 18.02
C TRP A 56 -4.60 13.00 17.18
N PHE A 57 -5.81 12.85 16.65
CA PHE A 57 -6.52 13.83 15.83
C PHE A 57 -6.69 15.22 16.47
N THR A 58 -6.49 15.35 17.79
CA THR A 58 -6.51 16.63 18.50
C THR A 58 -5.31 17.52 18.16
N ARG A 59 -4.21 16.95 17.67
CA ARG A 59 -3.02 17.71 17.24
C ARG A 59 -3.13 18.05 15.76
N PRO A 60 -3.08 19.34 15.37
CA PRO A 60 -3.17 19.73 13.96
C PRO A 60 -2.00 19.20 13.13
N ILE A 61 -0.84 19.03 13.75
CA ILE A 61 0.37 18.48 13.10
C ILE A 61 0.12 17.02 12.69
N ALA A 62 -0.45 16.19 13.59
CA ALA A 62 -0.78 14.80 13.29
C ALA A 62 -1.88 14.67 12.22
N SER A 63 -2.84 15.59 12.21
CA SER A 63 -3.89 15.63 11.18
C SER A 63 -3.34 15.98 9.80
N ASN A 64 -2.40 16.94 9.71
CA ASN A 64 -1.76 17.25 8.45
C ASN A 64 -0.82 16.12 7.99
N ALA A 65 -0.13 15.47 8.91
CA ALA A 65 0.73 14.33 8.62
C ALA A 65 -0.05 13.14 8.02
N CYS A 66 -1.20 12.78 8.61
CA CYS A 66 -2.00 11.68 8.08
C CYS A 66 -2.56 11.99 6.69
N GLN A 67 -3.05 13.22 6.45
CA GLN A 67 -3.51 13.65 5.13
C GLN A 67 -2.40 13.59 4.09
N LYS A 68 -1.20 14.08 4.44
CA LYS A 68 -0.05 14.04 3.53
C LYS A 68 0.30 12.60 3.16
N ALA A 69 0.41 11.71 4.15
CA ALA A 69 0.70 10.29 3.93
C ALA A 69 -0.35 9.58 3.08
N PHE A 70 -1.63 9.93 3.27
CA PHE A 70 -2.70 9.34 2.47
C PHE A 70 -2.67 9.82 1.02
N VAL A 71 -2.47 11.12 0.80
CA VAL A 71 -2.40 11.70 -0.56
C VAL A 71 -1.18 11.19 -1.32
N THR A 72 0.00 11.13 -0.69
CA THR A 72 1.21 10.61 -1.36
C THR A 72 1.07 9.14 -1.74
N ASN A 73 0.48 8.32 -0.87
CA ASN A 73 0.22 6.91 -1.18
C ASN A 73 -0.82 6.78 -2.30
N ARG A 74 -1.87 7.61 -2.28
CA ARG A 74 -2.94 7.62 -3.30
C ARG A 74 -2.41 7.88 -4.71
N VAL A 75 -1.39 8.73 -4.85
CA VAL A 75 -0.75 8.99 -6.15
C VAL A 75 -0.09 7.73 -6.71
N GLY A 76 0.58 6.94 -5.87
CA GLY A 76 1.12 5.64 -6.27
C GLY A 76 0.03 4.61 -6.54
N ASP A 77 -1.01 4.57 -5.71
CA ASP A 77 -2.14 3.65 -5.85
C ASP A 77 -2.88 3.90 -7.19
N PHE A 78 -2.96 5.15 -7.65
CA PHE A 78 -3.49 5.49 -8.97
C PHE A 78 -2.64 4.87 -10.11
N GLY A 79 -1.32 4.94 -10.00
CA GLY A 79 -0.43 4.31 -10.97
C GLY A 79 -0.56 2.78 -10.95
N LEU A 80 -0.68 2.17 -9.77
CA LEU A 80 -0.92 0.74 -9.63
C LEU A 80 -2.25 0.31 -10.26
N LEU A 81 -3.33 1.07 -10.05
CA LEU A 81 -4.62 0.82 -10.70
C LEU A 81 -4.52 0.90 -12.24
N LEU A 82 -3.86 1.92 -12.77
CA LEU A 82 -3.64 2.03 -14.22
C LEU A 82 -2.79 0.87 -14.77
N GLY A 83 -1.78 0.43 -14.01
CA GLY A 83 -0.98 -0.74 -14.34
C GLY A 83 -1.80 -2.04 -14.40
N ILE A 84 -2.69 -2.27 -13.43
CA ILE A 84 -3.59 -3.43 -13.40
C ILE A 84 -4.56 -3.39 -14.59
N LEU A 85 -5.17 -2.24 -14.87
CA LEU A 85 -6.08 -2.09 -16.02
C LEU A 85 -5.35 -2.29 -17.35
N GLY A 86 -4.12 -1.77 -17.46
CA GLY A 86 -3.28 -1.97 -18.64
C GLY A 86 -2.93 -3.43 -18.88
N LEU A 87 -2.51 -4.16 -17.83
CA LEU A 87 -2.27 -5.60 -17.93
C LEU A 87 -3.54 -6.37 -18.31
N TYR A 88 -4.66 -6.04 -17.68
CA TYR A 88 -5.95 -6.68 -17.99
C TYR A 88 -6.36 -6.47 -19.45
N TRP A 89 -6.08 -5.30 -20.03
CA TRP A 89 -6.39 -5.06 -21.44
C TRP A 89 -5.57 -5.94 -22.39
N ILE A 90 -4.35 -6.34 -21.99
CA ILE A 90 -3.48 -7.22 -22.78
C ILE A 90 -3.84 -8.69 -22.57
N THR A 91 -4.05 -9.12 -21.32
CA THR A 91 -4.15 -10.54 -20.97
C THR A 91 -5.58 -11.03 -20.73
N GLY A 92 -6.51 -10.14 -20.37
CA GLY A 92 -7.90 -10.49 -20.06
C GLY A 92 -8.10 -11.28 -18.76
N SER A 93 -7.04 -11.53 -17.98
CA SER A 93 -7.10 -12.23 -16.68
C SER A 93 -6.41 -11.41 -15.58
N PHE A 94 -6.87 -11.60 -14.34
CA PHE A 94 -6.31 -10.97 -13.14
C PHE A 94 -5.46 -11.93 -12.29
N ASP A 95 -5.44 -13.22 -12.65
CA ASP A 95 -4.70 -14.25 -11.93
C ASP A 95 -3.22 -14.22 -12.34
N PHE A 96 -2.31 -14.35 -11.38
CA PHE A 96 -0.88 -14.29 -11.65
C PHE A 96 -0.42 -15.37 -12.63
N ARG A 97 -0.96 -16.58 -12.52
CA ARG A 97 -0.55 -17.73 -13.35
C ARG A 97 -0.86 -17.47 -14.83
N ASP A 98 -2.11 -17.08 -15.11
CA ASP A 98 -2.56 -16.76 -16.45
C ASP A 98 -1.80 -15.57 -17.02
N LEU A 99 -1.54 -14.54 -16.18
CA LEU A 99 -0.72 -13.40 -16.58
C LEU A 99 0.66 -13.84 -17.07
N PHE A 100 1.38 -14.67 -16.32
CA PHE A 100 2.72 -15.14 -16.75
C PHE A 100 2.67 -16.00 -18.01
N GLU A 101 1.68 -16.87 -18.15
CA GLU A 101 1.54 -17.75 -19.31
C GLU A 101 1.23 -16.95 -20.59
N ILE A 102 0.22 -16.08 -20.54
CA ILE A 102 -0.18 -15.24 -21.66
C ILE A 102 0.96 -14.26 -22.03
N PHE A 103 1.64 -13.70 -21.04
CA PHE A 103 2.75 -12.79 -21.27
C PHE A 103 3.91 -13.47 -22.00
N ASN A 104 4.28 -14.69 -21.61
CA ASN A 104 5.30 -15.46 -22.32
C ASN A 104 4.89 -15.79 -23.75
N ASN A 105 3.66 -16.24 -23.97
CA ASN A 105 3.16 -16.57 -25.32
C ASN A 105 3.19 -15.35 -26.24
N LEU A 106 2.75 -14.20 -25.74
CA LEU A 106 2.72 -12.97 -26.51
C LEU A 106 4.13 -12.42 -26.85
N ILE A 107 5.14 -12.69 -26.01
CA ILE A 107 6.54 -12.39 -26.33
C ILE A 107 7.03 -13.28 -27.48
N TYR A 108 6.74 -14.59 -27.45
CA TYR A 108 7.14 -15.52 -28.50
C TYR A 108 6.54 -15.17 -29.87
N ASP A 109 5.27 -14.77 -29.89
CA ASP A 109 4.58 -14.39 -31.12
C ASP A 109 4.94 -12.98 -31.64
N ASN A 110 5.75 -12.21 -30.89
CA ASN A 110 6.18 -10.85 -31.24
C ASN A 110 5.00 -9.86 -31.48
N GLN A 111 3.82 -10.16 -30.93
CA GLN A 111 2.59 -9.37 -31.16
C GLN A 111 2.42 -8.21 -30.18
N ILE A 112 3.32 -8.03 -29.20
CA ILE A 112 3.21 -6.96 -28.21
C ILE A 112 4.10 -5.78 -28.55
N ASN A 113 3.52 -4.58 -28.42
CA ASN A 113 4.32 -3.36 -28.37
C ASN A 113 5.10 -3.31 -27.04
N PHE A 114 6.40 -3.57 -27.10
CA PHE A 114 7.30 -3.58 -25.93
C PHE A 114 7.23 -2.28 -25.10
N LEU A 115 7.01 -1.13 -25.76
CA LEU A 115 6.84 0.15 -25.09
C LEU A 115 5.58 0.21 -24.22
N PHE A 116 4.50 -0.44 -24.65
CA PHE A 116 3.24 -0.43 -23.89
C PHE A 116 3.34 -1.29 -22.63
N VAL A 117 3.93 -2.49 -22.74
CA VAL A 117 4.20 -3.35 -21.58
C VAL A 117 5.08 -2.64 -20.57
N THR A 118 6.22 -2.12 -21.03
CA THR A 118 7.19 -1.49 -20.13
C THR A 118 6.55 -0.33 -19.38
N LEU A 119 5.66 0.42 -20.03
CA LEU A 119 4.85 1.44 -19.40
C LEU A 119 3.86 0.86 -18.37
N CYS A 120 3.14 -0.23 -18.68
CA CYS A 120 2.26 -0.91 -17.71
C CYS A 120 3.03 -1.42 -16.47
N THR A 121 4.20 -2.04 -16.66
CA THR A 121 5.05 -2.51 -15.56
C THR A 121 5.58 -1.35 -14.73
N PHE A 122 5.99 -0.24 -15.37
CA PHE A 122 6.42 0.97 -14.66
C PHE A 122 5.28 1.59 -13.83
N LEU A 123 4.06 1.59 -14.37
CA LEU A 123 2.87 2.04 -13.64
C LEU A 123 2.58 1.14 -12.42
N LEU A 124 2.67 -0.18 -12.55
CA LEU A 124 2.57 -1.09 -11.39
C LEU A 124 3.65 -0.79 -10.34
N PHE A 125 4.88 -0.57 -10.79
CA PHE A 125 6.01 -0.27 -9.91
C PHE A 125 5.84 1.05 -9.15
N SER A 126 5.15 2.03 -9.74
CA SER A 126 4.86 3.30 -9.06
C SER A 126 4.05 3.14 -7.77
N GLY A 127 3.20 2.11 -7.67
CA GLY A 127 2.52 1.77 -6.43
C GLY A 127 3.50 1.32 -5.34
N ALA A 128 4.40 0.40 -5.68
CA ALA A 128 5.43 -0.09 -4.77
C ALA A 128 6.36 1.04 -4.30
N ILE A 129 6.76 1.95 -5.19
CA ILE A 129 7.56 3.15 -4.86
C ILE A 129 6.88 4.00 -3.78
N ALA A 130 5.56 4.21 -3.87
CA ALA A 130 4.84 5.07 -2.93
C ALA A 130 4.80 4.46 -1.51
N LYS A 131 4.43 3.17 -1.40
CA LYS A 131 4.34 2.48 -0.10
C LYS A 131 5.70 2.24 0.55
N SER A 132 6.74 1.99 -0.25
CA SER A 132 8.12 1.83 0.24
C SER A 132 8.84 3.16 0.51
N ALA A 133 8.18 4.30 0.28
CA ALA A 133 8.75 5.64 0.43
C ALA A 133 10.06 5.83 -0.37
N GLN A 134 10.11 5.30 -1.59
CA GLN A 134 11.24 5.48 -2.49
C GLN A 134 11.19 6.85 -3.19
N PHE A 135 12.31 7.28 -3.77
CA PHE A 135 12.32 8.47 -4.63
C PHE A 135 11.34 8.27 -5.80
N PRO A 136 10.38 9.19 -6.05
CA PRO A 136 10.24 10.55 -5.49
C PRO A 136 9.27 10.69 -4.29
N LEU A 137 8.49 9.66 -3.95
CA LEU A 137 7.36 9.70 -3.00
C LEU A 137 7.75 9.39 -1.53
N HIS A 138 8.88 9.90 -1.06
CA HIS A 138 9.40 9.63 0.30
C HIS A 138 8.96 10.64 1.37
N VAL A 139 8.33 11.75 0.96
CA VAL A 139 8.10 12.96 1.78
C VAL A 139 7.18 12.70 2.98
N TRP A 140 6.33 11.67 2.93
CA TRP A 140 5.41 11.36 4.01
C TRP A 140 6.06 10.64 5.19
N LEU A 141 7.24 10.04 5.00
CA LEU A 141 7.87 9.18 6.00
C LEU A 141 8.30 9.91 7.28
N PRO A 142 8.94 11.10 7.21
CA PRO A 142 9.31 11.85 8.41
C PRO A 142 8.08 12.26 9.24
N ASP A 143 7.01 12.68 8.56
CA ASP A 143 5.78 13.15 9.21
C ASP A 143 4.96 12.00 9.81
N ALA A 144 5.10 10.78 9.28
CA ALA A 144 4.45 9.59 9.85
C ALA A 144 4.95 9.25 11.26
N MET A 145 6.10 9.80 11.69
CA MET A 145 6.63 9.63 13.05
C MET A 145 5.86 10.42 14.11
N GLU A 146 4.94 11.31 13.70
CA GLU A 146 4.02 11.99 14.62
C GLU A 146 2.96 11.05 15.22
N GLY A 147 2.80 9.86 14.65
CA GLY A 147 1.96 8.80 15.20
C GLY A 147 2.55 8.12 16.44
N PRO A 148 1.75 7.31 17.18
CA PRO A 148 2.23 6.52 18.29
C PRO A 148 3.43 5.62 17.94
N THR A 149 4.46 5.58 18.80
CA THR A 149 5.69 4.80 18.51
C THR A 149 5.51 3.31 18.18
N PRO A 150 4.52 2.56 18.73
CA PRO A 150 4.28 1.18 18.29
C PRO A 150 3.82 1.09 16.83
N ILE A 151 3.17 2.15 16.32
CA ILE A 151 2.72 2.22 14.92
C ILE A 151 3.91 2.43 14.01
N SER A 152 4.84 3.33 14.34
CA SER A 152 6.02 3.57 13.51
C SER A 152 6.81 2.29 13.27
N ALA A 153 7.01 1.49 14.32
CA ALA A 153 7.64 0.17 14.20
C ALA A 153 6.87 -0.77 13.24
N LEU A 154 5.54 -0.74 13.30
CA LEU A 154 4.66 -1.60 12.52
C LEU A 154 4.52 -1.15 11.06
N ILE A 155 4.44 0.15 10.78
CA ILE A 155 4.44 0.72 9.42
C ILE A 155 5.78 0.45 8.73
N HIS A 156 6.90 0.66 9.43
CA HIS A 156 8.21 0.36 8.86
C HIS A 156 8.41 -1.13 8.56
N ALA A 157 7.93 -2.02 9.44
CA ALA A 157 8.09 -3.47 9.23
C ALA A 157 7.09 -4.04 8.20
N ALA A 158 5.82 -3.62 8.25
CA ALA A 158 4.74 -4.28 7.50
C ALA A 158 4.38 -3.55 6.21
N THR A 159 4.19 -2.22 6.21
CA THR A 159 3.81 -1.52 4.97
C THR A 159 5.00 -1.18 4.10
N MET A 160 6.12 -0.79 4.70
CA MET A 160 7.26 -0.25 3.96
C MET A 160 8.16 -1.33 3.39
N VAL A 161 8.28 -2.48 4.07
CA VAL A 161 9.19 -3.58 3.69
C VAL A 161 8.46 -4.80 3.12
N ALA A 162 7.23 -5.07 3.55
CA ALA A 162 6.51 -6.28 3.12
C ALA A 162 5.41 -6.00 2.07
N ALA A 163 4.91 -4.77 1.96
CA ALA A 163 3.95 -4.42 0.91
C ALA A 163 4.61 -3.76 -0.32
N GLY A 164 5.62 -2.90 -0.11
CA GLY A 164 6.43 -2.33 -1.20
C GLY A 164 7.53 -3.29 -1.64
#